data_AF-A0A7J7MTI0-F1
#
_entry.id   AF-A0A7J7MTI0-F1
#
_cell.length_a   1.000
_cell.length_b   1.000
_cell.length_c   1.000
_cell.angle_alpha   90.00
_cell.angle_beta   90.00
_cell.angle_gamma   90.00
#
_symmetry.space_group_name_H-M   'P 1'
#
loop_
_entity.id
_entity.type
_entity.pdbx_description
1 polymer ?
#
loop_
_entity_poly.entity_id
_entity_poly.type
_entity_poly.pdbx_seq_one_letter_code
_entity_poly.pdbx_strand_id
1 'polypeptide(L)'
;MEESQVLGKQKAQEDLDVTLEQNSSVTPNSESEQKQQPNLVRIYVYEVVVPSRYASSKEEFVHGTLSNPIFNGTKAKSYPFNLYPFQQVSIACLKRNESVLVSAHTSAGKNVVAEYAIAMAFRDK
;
A
#
# COMPACT_ATOMS: atom_id res chain seq x y z
N MET A 1 46.25 30.24 14.02
CA MET A 1 45.38 29.22 13.39
C MET A 1 44.79 28.43 14.53
N GLU A 2 43.51 28.64 14.78
CA GLU A 2 42.79 28.08 15.92
C GLU A 2 42.51 26.59 15.68
N GLU A 3 42.85 25.77 16.66
CA GLU A 3 42.58 24.34 16.69
C GLU A 3 41.29 24.14 17.51
N SER A 4 40.18 23.85 16.82
CA SER A 4 38.89 23.59 17.46
C SER A 4 38.66 22.11 17.66
N GLN A 5 38.32 21.78 18.91
CA GLN A 5 38.04 20.45 19.44
C GLN A 5 36.74 19.86 18.84
N VAL A 6 36.77 18.60 18.43
CA VAL A 6 35.56 17.84 18.05
C VAL A 6 35.15 16.94 19.22
N LEU A 7 34.14 17.39 19.96
CA LEU A 7 33.51 16.64 21.05
C LEU A 7 32.38 15.77 20.47
N GLY A 8 32.49 14.45 20.68
CA GLY A 8 31.63 13.45 20.06
C GLY A 8 30.21 13.31 20.63
N LYS A 9 29.47 12.35 20.06
CA LYS A 9 28.37 11.60 20.68
C LYS A 9 28.09 10.32 19.85
N GLN A 10 28.02 9.19 20.55
CA GLN A 10 27.77 7.83 20.07
C GLN A 10 26.26 7.54 19.90
N LYS A 11 25.99 6.41 19.19
CA LYS A 11 24.91 5.41 19.40
C LYS A 11 23.58 5.70 18.66
N ALA A 12 22.88 4.77 18.01
CA ALA A 12 22.98 3.30 17.87
C ALA A 12 22.46 2.87 16.49
N GLN A 13 22.98 1.75 16.02
CA GLN A 13 22.44 0.95 14.93
C GLN A 13 21.41 -0.01 15.52
N GLU A 14 20.19 -0.02 14.98
CA GLU A 14 19.18 -1.04 15.28
C GLU A 14 18.73 -1.67 13.97
N ASP A 15 19.32 -2.85 13.71
CA ASP A 15 18.87 -3.82 12.72
C ASP A 15 17.55 -4.45 13.20
N LEU A 16 16.51 -4.39 12.37
CA LEU A 16 15.24 -5.08 12.63
C LEU A 16 15.07 -6.24 11.65
N ASP A 17 15.53 -7.41 12.11
CA ASP A 17 15.18 -8.73 11.60
C ASP A 17 13.70 -9.03 11.91
N VAL A 18 12.94 -9.51 10.93
CA VAL A 18 11.56 -9.98 11.13
C VAL A 18 11.46 -11.42 10.66
N THR A 19 11.55 -12.32 11.63
CA THR A 19 11.27 -13.74 11.52
C THR A 19 9.76 -13.96 11.45
N LEU A 20 9.28 -14.64 10.40
CA LEU A 20 7.90 -15.09 10.24
C LEU A 20 7.77 -16.51 10.79
N GLU A 21 7.12 -16.67 11.94
CA GLU A 21 6.62 -17.97 12.41
C GLU A 21 5.11 -18.05 12.17
N GLN A 22 4.73 -19.12 11.47
CA GLN A 22 3.38 -19.56 11.20
C GLN A 22 2.72 -20.04 12.50
N ASN A 23 1.39 -19.91 12.64
CA ASN A 23 0.52 -21.07 12.82
C ASN A 23 -0.98 -20.76 13.00
N SER A 24 -1.72 -21.82 12.69
CA SER A 24 -3.13 -22.02 12.40
C SER A 24 -4.09 -21.99 13.60
N SER A 25 -5.32 -21.54 13.28
CA SER A 25 -6.64 -22.09 13.65
C SER A 25 -7.15 -22.11 15.13
N VAL A 26 -8.46 -21.77 15.23
CA VAL A 26 -9.49 -22.19 16.21
C VAL A 26 -9.85 -21.20 17.35
N THR A 27 -11.08 -20.67 17.29
CA THR A 27 -11.91 -20.04 18.35
C THR A 27 -12.58 -21.12 19.25
N PRO A 28 -13.06 -20.89 20.51
CA PRO A 28 -13.87 -19.71 20.93
C PRO A 28 -13.83 -19.24 22.41
N ASN A 29 -14.50 -18.09 22.63
CA ASN A 29 -15.24 -17.62 23.82
C ASN A 29 -14.61 -16.77 24.94
N SER A 30 -15.43 -15.76 25.29
CA SER A 30 -15.61 -14.98 26.53
C SER A 30 -14.59 -13.92 27.00
N GLU A 31 -15.13 -12.70 27.08
CA GLU A 31 -14.93 -11.65 28.08
C GLU A 31 -13.70 -10.72 27.98
N SER A 32 -14.02 -9.51 27.48
CA SER A 32 -13.52 -8.20 27.90
C SER A 32 -12.01 -8.03 28.14
N GLU A 33 -11.31 -7.70 27.06
CA GLU A 33 -10.16 -6.79 27.12
C GLU A 33 -10.39 -5.70 26.07
N GLN A 34 -10.65 -4.48 26.51
CA GLN A 34 -10.52 -3.29 25.67
C GLN A 34 -9.03 -3.09 25.37
N LYS A 35 -8.52 -3.88 24.42
CA LYS A 35 -7.20 -3.70 23.85
C LYS A 35 -7.27 -2.43 23.02
N GLN A 36 -6.77 -1.33 23.60
CA GLN A 36 -6.51 -0.08 22.88
C GLN A 36 -5.88 -0.46 21.55
N GLN A 37 -6.60 -0.18 20.46
CA GLN A 37 -6.09 -0.47 19.14
C GLN A 37 -4.72 0.20 19.04
N PRO A 38 -3.66 -0.52 18.64
CA PRO A 38 -2.36 0.08 18.47
C PRO A 38 -2.55 1.27 17.52
N ASN A 39 -1.99 2.41 17.92
CA ASN A 39 -2.07 3.66 17.19
C ASN A 39 -1.56 3.40 15.76
N LEU A 40 -2.49 3.15 14.83
CA LEU A 40 -2.17 2.66 13.50
C LEU A 40 -1.55 3.82 12.75
N VAL A 41 -0.22 3.87 12.73
CA VAL A 41 0.53 4.85 11.97
C VAL A 41 0.01 4.81 10.54
N ARG A 42 -0.48 5.95 10.04
CA ARG A 42 -1.06 6.06 8.71
C ARG A 42 0.03 5.81 7.66
N ILE A 43 0.12 4.57 7.20
CA ILE A 43 1.15 4.08 6.26
C ILE A 43 1.04 4.68 4.85
N TYR A 44 -0.14 5.18 4.45
CA TYR A 44 -0.33 5.92 3.21
C TYR A 44 -1.57 6.83 3.29
N VAL A 45 -1.64 7.81 2.39
CA VAL A 45 -2.79 8.68 2.19
C VAL A 45 -3.36 8.42 0.81
N TYR A 46 -4.69 8.26 0.72
CA TYR A 46 -5.41 8.14 -0.53
C TYR A 46 -6.51 9.18 -0.58
N GLU A 47 -6.49 9.99 -1.64
CA GLU A 47 -7.40 11.09 -1.89
C GLU A 47 -7.96 10.96 -3.30
N VAL A 48 -9.24 11.28 -3.45
CA VAL A 48 -9.97 11.12 -4.71
C VAL A 48 -10.52 12.46 -5.13
N VAL A 49 -10.23 12.84 -6.36
CA VAL A 49 -10.79 14.04 -6.99
C VAL A 49 -11.75 13.59 -8.07
N VAL A 50 -13.04 13.89 -7.88
CA VAL A 50 -14.11 13.56 -8.84
C VAL A 50 -14.79 14.85 -9.31
N PRO A 51 -15.08 14.99 -10.62
CA PRO A 51 -15.95 16.04 -11.11
C PRO A 51 -17.33 15.98 -10.46
N SER A 52 -18.02 17.12 -10.37
CA SER A 52 -19.33 17.27 -9.72
C SER A 52 -20.48 16.41 -10.28
N ARG A 53 -20.26 15.69 -11.39
CA ARG A 53 -21.24 14.77 -12.01
C ARG A 53 -20.69 13.37 -12.25
N TYR A 54 -19.60 12.98 -11.58
CA TYR A 54 -19.06 11.64 -11.74
C TYR A 54 -19.95 10.61 -11.04
N ALA A 55 -20.38 9.59 -11.80
CA ALA A 55 -21.07 8.42 -11.28
C ALA A 55 -20.22 7.18 -11.57
N SER A 56 -19.81 6.45 -10.52
CA SER A 56 -19.11 5.18 -10.69
C SER A 56 -20.11 4.12 -11.16
N SER A 57 -19.96 3.65 -12.40
CA SER A 57 -20.78 2.57 -12.99
C SER A 57 -20.17 1.17 -12.84
N LYS A 58 -19.03 1.06 -12.15
CA LYS A 58 -18.30 -0.21 -11.98
C LYS A 58 -18.89 -1.04 -10.85
N GLU A 59 -18.86 -2.36 -11.02
CA GLU A 59 -19.33 -3.32 -10.02
C GLU A 59 -18.50 -3.23 -8.72
N GLU A 60 -19.17 -2.91 -7.62
CA GLU A 60 -18.53 -2.70 -6.32
C GLU A 60 -17.87 -3.98 -5.77
N PHE A 61 -18.39 -5.17 -6.10
CA PHE A 61 -17.79 -6.43 -5.67
C PHE A 61 -16.40 -6.67 -6.25
N VAL A 62 -16.20 -6.27 -7.51
CA VAL A 62 -14.93 -6.48 -8.23
C VAL A 62 -13.98 -5.31 -8.02
N HIS A 63 -14.52 -4.09 -8.03
CA HIS A 63 -13.74 -2.84 -8.08
C HIS A 63 -13.77 -2.00 -6.80
N GLY A 64 -14.61 -2.36 -5.83
CA GLY A 64 -14.79 -1.58 -4.61
C GLY A 64 -15.47 -0.24 -4.84
N THR A 65 -15.32 0.64 -3.85
CA THR A 65 -15.84 2.01 -3.89
C THR A 65 -14.74 2.99 -4.29
N LEU A 66 -15.13 4.24 -4.57
CA LEU A 66 -14.15 5.30 -4.80
C LEU A 66 -13.20 5.49 -3.62
N SER A 67 -13.72 5.43 -2.39
CA SER A 67 -12.92 5.62 -1.15
C SER A 67 -12.09 4.41 -0.77
N ASN A 68 -12.51 3.21 -1.17
CA ASN A 68 -11.81 1.96 -0.88
C ASN A 68 -11.78 1.07 -2.14
N PRO A 69 -10.86 1.36 -3.08
CA PRO A 69 -10.75 0.60 -4.31
C PRO A 69 -10.13 -0.75 -4.02
N ILE A 70 -10.78 -1.81 -4.50
CA ILE A 70 -10.26 -3.19 -4.43
C ILE A 70 -10.24 -3.76 -5.84
N PHE A 71 -9.47 -4.82 -6.06
CA PHE A 71 -9.48 -5.52 -7.33
C PHE A 71 -9.36 -7.03 -7.14
N ASN A 72 -10.47 -7.73 -7.39
CA ASN A 72 -10.58 -9.19 -7.24
C ASN A 72 -10.56 -9.93 -8.59
N GLY A 73 -10.36 -9.22 -9.70
CA GLY A 73 -10.36 -9.80 -11.05
C GLY A 73 -9.00 -10.34 -11.51
N THR A 74 -8.93 -10.70 -12.79
CA THR A 74 -7.70 -11.19 -13.43
C THR A 74 -6.64 -10.08 -13.50
N LYS A 75 -5.52 -10.30 -12.81
CA LYS A 75 -4.37 -9.38 -12.80
C LYS A 75 -3.66 -9.38 -14.17
N ALA A 76 -3.19 -8.22 -14.61
CA ALA A 76 -2.38 -8.12 -15.84
C ALA A 76 -0.93 -8.61 -15.64
N LYS A 77 -0.40 -8.45 -14.42
CA LYS A 77 0.92 -8.94 -14.00
C LYS A 77 0.84 -9.42 -12.55
N SER A 78 1.57 -10.49 -12.25
CA SER A 78 1.74 -11.03 -10.90
C SER A 78 3.17 -10.82 -10.44
N TYR A 79 3.36 -10.63 -9.14
CA TYR A 79 4.66 -10.43 -8.51
C TYR A 79 4.90 -11.55 -7.48
N PRO A 80 6.15 -12.00 -7.30
CA PRO A 80 6.48 -13.06 -6.34
C PRO A 80 6.47 -12.57 -4.87
N PHE A 81 6.18 -11.30 -4.65
CA PHE A 81 6.15 -10.65 -3.34
C PHE A 81 4.80 -9.98 -3.10
N ASN A 82 4.50 -9.71 -1.83
CA ASN A 82 3.30 -8.99 -1.44
C ASN A 82 3.44 -7.50 -1.77
N LEU A 83 2.43 -6.95 -2.43
CA LEU A 83 2.40 -5.54 -2.80
C LEU A 83 2.12 -4.68 -1.58
N TYR A 84 2.78 -3.52 -1.51
CA TYR A 84 2.48 -2.53 -0.48
C TYR A 84 1.06 -1.97 -0.66
N PRO A 85 0.39 -1.53 0.42
CA PRO A 85 -0.99 -1.06 0.34
C PRO A 85 -1.23 0.04 -0.70
N PHE A 86 -0.32 1.03 -0.81
CA PHE A 86 -0.44 2.07 -1.84
C PHE A 86 -0.33 1.51 -3.28
N GLN A 87 0.47 0.44 -3.49
CA GLN A 87 0.62 -0.20 -4.79
C GLN A 87 -0.66 -0.95 -5.17
N GLN A 88 -1.29 -1.65 -4.21
CA GLN A 88 -2.55 -2.36 -4.41
C GLN A 88 -3.68 -1.39 -4.77
N VAL A 89 -3.81 -0.29 -4.02
CA VAL A 89 -4.78 0.79 -4.29
C VAL A 89 -4.56 1.38 -5.68
N SER A 90 -3.31 1.69 -6.02
CA SER A 90 -2.97 2.24 -7.35
C SER A 90 -3.36 1.28 -8.48
N ILE A 91 -3.10 -0.01 -8.31
CA ILE A 91 -3.49 -1.05 -9.28
C ILE A 91 -5.01 -1.18 -9.39
N ALA A 92 -5.74 -1.10 -8.28
CA ALA A 92 -7.19 -1.15 -8.28
C ALA A 92 -7.81 0.05 -9.04
N CYS A 93 -7.28 1.26 -8.84
CA CYS A 93 -7.65 2.44 -9.61
C CYS A 93 -7.34 2.29 -11.10
N LEU A 94 -6.14 1.80 -11.46
CA LEU A 94 -5.80 1.52 -12.87
C LEU A 94 -6.81 0.56 -13.51
N LYS A 95 -7.24 -0.49 -12.79
CA LYS A 95 -8.24 -1.44 -13.28
C LYS A 95 -9.65 -0.87 -13.44
N ARG A 96 -9.96 0.23 -12.74
CA ARG A 96 -11.20 0.99 -12.92
C ARG A 96 -11.11 1.97 -14.09
N ASN A 97 -9.99 1.99 -14.81
CA ASN A 97 -9.67 2.95 -15.88
C ASN A 97 -9.60 4.39 -15.35
N GLU A 98 -9.09 4.54 -14.13
CA GLU A 98 -8.87 5.83 -13.47
C GLU A 98 -7.38 6.22 -13.55
N SER A 99 -7.12 7.52 -13.54
CA SER A 99 -5.77 8.07 -13.48
C SER A 99 -5.28 8.13 -12.04
N VAL A 100 -4.02 7.78 -11.81
CA VAL A 100 -3.39 7.79 -10.47
C VAL A 100 -2.15 8.68 -10.46
N LEU A 101 -1.98 9.43 -9.37
CA LEU A 101 -0.74 10.14 -9.06
C LEU A 101 -0.16 9.53 -7.78
N VAL A 102 1.04 8.96 -7.88
CA VAL A 102 1.70 8.30 -6.74
C VAL A 102 2.88 9.14 -6.28
N SER A 103 2.81 9.63 -5.04
CA SER A 103 3.93 10.27 -4.35
C SER A 103 4.42 9.37 -3.22
N ALA A 104 5.68 8.95 -3.27
CA ALA A 104 6.33 8.12 -2.26
C ALA A 104 7.86 8.29 -2.31
N HIS A 105 8.58 7.87 -1.28
CA HIS A 105 10.05 7.91 -1.25
C HIS A 105 10.68 7.05 -2.35
N THR A 106 11.92 7.38 -2.74
CA THR A 106 12.78 6.49 -3.54
C THR A 106 12.91 5.15 -2.81
N SER A 107 13.08 4.05 -3.56
CA SER A 107 13.06 2.65 -3.09
C SER A 107 11.72 2.07 -2.57
N ALA A 108 10.67 2.87 -2.36
CA ALA A 108 9.34 2.36 -1.94
C ALA A 108 8.62 1.46 -2.97
N GLY A 109 9.21 1.21 -4.14
CA GLY A 109 8.64 0.32 -5.16
C GLY A 109 7.59 0.96 -6.06
N LYS A 110 7.64 2.29 -6.30
CA LYS A 110 6.73 2.97 -7.25
C LYS A 110 6.73 2.34 -8.65
N ASN A 111 7.85 1.75 -9.08
CA ASN A 111 8.00 1.09 -10.39
C ASN A 111 6.98 -0.02 -10.61
N VAL A 112 6.54 -0.71 -9.55
CA VAL A 112 5.50 -1.76 -9.64
C VAL A 112 4.23 -1.22 -10.30
N VAL A 113 3.80 -0.02 -9.93
CA VAL A 113 2.58 0.60 -10.50
C VAL A 113 2.77 0.90 -11.99
N ALA A 114 3.94 1.42 -12.37
CA ALA A 114 4.26 1.72 -13.77
C ALA A 114 4.36 0.44 -14.61
N GLU A 115 5.05 -0.59 -14.12
CA GLU A 115 5.14 -1.88 -14.79
C GLU A 115 3.77 -2.52 -15.00
N TYR A 116 2.90 -2.42 -13.99
CA TYR A 116 1.54 -2.94 -14.09
C TYR A 116 0.71 -2.19 -15.15
N ALA A 117 0.83 -0.87 -15.21
CA ALA A 117 0.16 -0.05 -16.23
C ALA A 117 0.63 -0.42 -17.65
N ILE A 118 1.93 -0.64 -17.85
CA ILE A 118 2.49 -1.10 -19.11
C ILE A 118 1.95 -2.50 -19.47
N ALA A 119 1.92 -3.43 -18.51
CA ALA A 119 1.38 -4.77 -18.72
C ALA A 119 -0.12 -4.74 -19.08
N MET A 120 -0.91 -3.84 -18.48
CA MET A 120 -2.30 -3.61 -18.88
C MET A 120 -2.40 -3.14 -20.33
N ALA A 121 -1.59 -2.15 -20.73
CA ALA A 121 -1.61 -1.60 -22.09
C ALA A 121 -1.25 -2.65 -23.16
N PHE A 122 -0.41 -3.64 -22.84
CA PHE A 122 -0.10 -4.73 -23.76
C PHE A 122 -1.20 -5.80 -23.82
N ARG A 123 -1.90 -6.04 -22.71
CA ARG A 123 -2.99 -7.02 -22.66
C ARG A 123 -4.26 -6.53 -23.37
N ASP A 124 -4.52 -5.23 -23.27
CA ASP A 124 -5.75 -4.61 -23.76
C ASP A 124 -5.61 -4.10 -25.23
N LYS A 125 -4.57 -4.57 -25.96
CA LYS A 125 -4.30 -4.28 -27.38
C LYS A 125 -5.11 -5.16 -28.34
#